data_AF-A0A562VLA2-F1
#
_entry.id   AF-A0A562VLA2-F1
#
_cell.length_a   1.000
_cell.length_b   1.000
_cell.length_c   1.000
_cell.angle_alpha   90.00
_cell.angle_beta   90.00
_cell.angle_gamma   90.00
#
_symmetry.space_group_name_H-M   'P 1'
#
loop_
_entity.id
_entity.type
_entity.pdbx_description
1 polymer ?
#
loop_
_entity_poly.entity_id
_entity_poly.type
_entity_poly.pdbx_seq_one_letter_code
_entity_poly.pdbx_strand_id
1 'polypeptide(L)'
;MSHETETFNTQAEVERVRQRRAEARRKLYRKSRLDRYRAELVAMKQAGASCADLAEWLRSSHRLKIHRSSIDRYLKKLPEMASHGEI
;
A
#
# COMPACT_ATOMS: atom_id res chain seq x y z
N MET A 1 8.91 3.83 -55.05
CA MET A 1 8.12 3.18 -53.97
C MET A 1 8.88 3.44 -52.67
N SER A 2 8.57 4.55 -52.01
CA SER A 2 9.27 4.99 -50.82
C SER A 2 8.90 4.06 -49.66
N HIS A 3 9.86 3.32 -49.13
CA HIS A 3 9.68 2.64 -47.85
C HIS A 3 9.71 3.71 -46.76
N GLU A 4 8.53 4.23 -46.44
CA GLU A 4 8.30 5.10 -45.31
C GLU A 4 8.48 4.22 -44.06
N THR A 5 9.72 4.14 -43.59
CA THR A 5 10.04 3.42 -42.36
C THR A 5 9.39 4.21 -41.23
N GLU A 6 8.15 3.83 -40.90
CA GLU A 6 7.42 4.27 -39.71
C GLU A 6 8.37 4.17 -38.53
N THR A 7 8.94 5.31 -38.17
CA THR A 7 10.04 5.35 -37.22
C THR A 7 9.41 5.13 -35.86
N PHE A 8 9.45 3.89 -35.37
CA PHE A 8 9.00 3.55 -34.02
C PHE A 8 9.74 4.46 -33.02
N ASN A 9 9.05 5.49 -32.55
CA ASN A 9 9.64 6.48 -31.67
C ASN A 9 9.64 5.93 -30.24
N THR A 10 10.75 5.25 -29.90
CA THR A 10 10.99 4.64 -28.60
C THR A 10 10.73 5.59 -27.43
N GLN A 11 11.10 6.86 -27.56
CA GLN A 11 10.89 7.86 -26.49
C GLN A 11 9.42 8.21 -26.31
N ALA A 12 8.67 8.37 -27.41
CA ALA A 12 7.23 8.61 -27.34
C ALA A 12 6.49 7.44 -26.67
N GLU A 13 6.91 6.20 -26.96
CA GLU A 13 6.27 5.02 -26.38
C GLU A 13 6.61 4.84 -24.90
N VAL A 14 7.86 5.09 -24.50
CA VAL A 14 8.25 5.10 -23.08
C VAL A 14 7.47 6.15 -22.30
N GLU A 15 7.24 7.33 -22.87
CA GLU A 15 6.48 8.39 -22.21
C GLU A 15 5.01 8.02 -22.07
N ARG A 16 4.37 7.44 -23.10
CA ARG A 16 3.01 6.89 -23.01
C ARG A 16 2.88 5.84 -21.92
N VAL A 17 3.85 4.92 -21.81
CA VAL A 17 3.88 3.91 -20.73
C VAL A 17 4.02 4.57 -19.36
N ARG A 18 4.85 5.61 -19.22
CA ARG A 18 5.02 6.34 -17.96
C ARG A 18 3.75 7.07 -17.55
N GLN A 19 3.08 7.74 -18.48
CA GLN A 19 1.81 8.43 -18.27
C GLN A 19 0.72 7.43 -17.83
N ARG A 20 0.55 6.33 -18.55
CA ARG A 20 -0.40 5.27 -18.19
C ARG A 20 -0.11 4.69 -16.80
N ARG A 21 1.16 4.46 -16.47
CA ARG A 21 1.55 4.03 -15.12
C ARG A 21 1.30 5.11 -14.08
N ALA A 22 1.46 6.39 -14.40
CA ALA A 22 1.20 7.50 -13.49
C ALA A 22 -0.30 7.65 -13.20
N GLU A 23 -1.15 7.52 -14.21
CA GLU A 23 -2.61 7.50 -14.09
C GLU A 23 -3.08 6.29 -13.28
N ALA A 24 -2.52 5.10 -13.52
CA ALA A 24 -2.83 3.92 -12.71
C ALA A 24 -2.34 4.05 -11.25
N ARG A 25 -1.23 4.78 -11.03
CA ARG A 25 -0.73 5.15 -9.70
C ARG A 25 -1.45 6.33 -9.07
N ARG A 26 -2.32 7.04 -9.81
CA ARG A 26 -3.12 8.15 -9.29
C ARG A 26 -3.90 7.60 -8.11
N LYS A 27 -3.54 8.10 -6.93
CA LYS A 27 -4.05 7.60 -5.65
C LYS A 27 -5.57 7.73 -5.65
N LEU A 28 -6.27 6.65 -5.98
CA LEU A 28 -7.66 6.51 -5.54
C LEU A 28 -7.56 6.51 -4.02
N TYR A 29 -8.05 7.58 -3.38
CA TYR A 29 -8.14 7.70 -1.92
C TYR A 29 -9.19 6.72 -1.36
N ARG A 30 -9.04 5.44 -1.67
CA ARG A 30 -9.84 4.38 -1.09
C ARG A 30 -9.38 4.19 0.34
N LYS A 31 -10.30 4.37 1.28
CA LYS A 31 -10.12 3.99 2.68
C LYS A 31 -9.60 2.55 2.74
N SER A 32 -8.54 2.33 3.50
CA SER A 32 -7.93 1.01 3.64
C SER A 32 -8.93 0.07 4.30
N ARG A 33 -8.92 -1.22 3.94
CA ARG A 33 -9.69 -2.24 4.69
C ARG A 33 -9.22 -2.33 6.15
N LEU A 34 -7.99 -1.90 6.43
CA LEU A 34 -7.43 -1.81 7.78
C LEU A 34 -8.02 -0.63 8.59
N ASP A 35 -8.59 0.38 7.94
CA ASP A 35 -9.20 1.53 8.64
C ASP A 35 -10.36 1.08 9.53
N ARG A 36 -11.08 0.03 9.10
CA ARG A 36 -12.17 -0.57 9.87
C ARG A 36 -11.70 -1.14 11.21
N TYR A 37 -10.47 -1.64 11.27
CA TYR A 37 -9.90 -2.31 12.45
C TYR A 37 -8.77 -1.49 13.09
N ARG A 38 -8.74 -0.19 12.84
CA ARG A 38 -7.64 0.68 13.28
C ARG A 38 -7.45 0.65 14.78
N ALA A 39 -8.55 0.78 15.53
CA ALA A 39 -8.51 0.86 16.99
C ALA A 39 -7.95 -0.44 17.60
N GLU A 40 -8.42 -1.58 17.10
CA GLU A 40 -8.00 -2.91 17.53
C GLU A 40 -6.54 -3.18 17.18
N LEU A 41 -6.12 -2.85 15.95
CA LEU A 41 -4.74 -3.03 15.52
C LEU A 41 -3.77 -2.17 16.35
N VAL A 42 -4.16 -0.93 16.67
CA VAL A 42 -3.36 -0.05 17.54
C VAL A 42 -3.32 -0.59 18.97
N ALA A 43 -4.45 -1.00 19.53
CA ALA A 43 -4.52 -1.55 20.89
C ALA A 43 -3.68 -2.84 21.02
N MET A 44 -3.80 -3.77 20.07
CA MET A 44 -2.97 -4.98 20.04
C MET A 44 -1.49 -4.64 19.90
N LYS A 45 -1.15 -3.64 19.07
CA LYS A 45 0.25 -3.22 18.89
C LYS A 45 0.82 -2.59 20.17
N GLN A 46 0.04 -1.78 20.87
CA GLN A 46 0.41 -1.21 22.17
C GLN A 46 0.54 -2.27 23.26
N ALA A 47 -0.25 -3.34 23.18
CA ALA A 47 -0.12 -4.53 24.03
C ALA A 47 1.13 -5.39 23.70
N GLY A 48 1.95 -4.99 22.73
CA GLY A 48 3.19 -5.67 22.37
C GLY A 48 3.08 -6.68 21.23
N ALA A 49 1.92 -6.78 20.57
CA ALA A 49 1.75 -7.72 19.45
C ALA A 49 2.69 -7.40 18.27
N SER A 50 3.18 -8.45 17.62
CA SER A 50 3.96 -8.31 16.39
C SER A 50 3.04 -8.08 15.19
N CYS A 51 3.59 -7.54 14.09
CA CYS A 51 2.80 -7.40 12.85
C CYS A 51 2.37 -8.75 12.25
N ALA A 52 3.00 -9.86 12.65
CA ALA A 52 2.58 -11.21 12.26
C ALA A 52 1.32 -11.64 13.03
N ASP A 53 1.26 -11.35 14.33
CA ASP A 53 0.09 -11.64 15.17
C ASP A 53 -1.13 -10.86 14.71
N LEU A 54 -0.94 -9.59 14.35
CA LEU A 54 -2.00 -8.76 13.76
C LEU A 54 -2.52 -9.35 12.44
N ALA A 55 -1.63 -9.89 11.59
CA ALA A 55 -2.03 -10.51 10.33
C ALA A 55 -2.81 -11.80 10.56
N GLU A 56 -2.39 -12.61 11.53
CA GLU A 56 -3.10 -13.84 11.88
C GLU A 56 -4.45 -13.56 12.52
N TRP A 57 -4.55 -12.55 13.41
CA TRP A 57 -5.82 -12.13 13.99
C TRP A 57 -6.82 -11.64 12.94
N LEU A 58 -6.37 -10.83 11.96
CA LEU A 58 -7.22 -10.42 10.83
C LEU A 58 -7.68 -11.60 9.98
N ARG A 59 -6.81 -12.60 9.81
CA ARG A 59 -7.11 -13.82 9.03
C ARG A 59 -8.12 -14.71 9.76
N SER A 60 -7.92 -14.96 11.05
CA SER A 60 -8.75 -15.87 11.84
C SER A 60 -10.09 -15.24 12.24
N SER A 61 -10.08 -13.99 12.71
CA SER A 61 -11.28 -13.31 13.25
C SER A 61 -12.13 -12.67 12.16
N HIS A 62 -11.48 -12.13 11.12
CA HIS A 62 -12.16 -11.28 10.12
C HIS A 62 -12.05 -11.82 8.68
N ARG A 63 -11.49 -13.02 8.49
CA ARG A 63 -11.24 -13.65 7.18
C ARG A 63 -10.48 -12.72 6.21
N LEU A 64 -9.72 -11.77 6.74
CA LEU A 64 -9.04 -10.74 5.98
C LEU A 64 -7.56 -11.11 5.82
N LYS A 65 -7.20 -11.62 4.63
CA LYS A 65 -5.80 -11.97 4.31
C LYS A 65 -5.02 -10.72 3.92
N ILE A 66 -4.13 -10.26 4.81
CA ILE A 66 -3.23 -9.12 4.59
C ILE A 66 -1.82 -9.52 5.02
N HIS A 67 -0.80 -9.08 4.26
CA HIS A 67 0.59 -9.35 4.59
C HIS A 67 1.09 -8.43 5.70
N ARG A 68 1.96 -8.94 6.60
CA ARG A 68 2.53 -8.19 7.73
C ARG A 68 3.16 -6.84 7.33
N SER A 69 3.78 -6.74 6.14
CA SER A 69 4.37 -5.47 5.66
C SER A 69 3.32 -4.42 5.28
N SER A 70 2.11 -4.85 4.90
CA SER A 70 1.00 -3.93 4.64
C SER A 70 0.47 -3.36 5.95
N ILE A 71 0.45 -4.18 7.02
CA ILE A 71 0.09 -3.75 8.37
C ILE A 71 1.15 -2.78 8.91
N ASP A 72 2.43 -3.14 8.83
CA ASP A 72 3.55 -2.27 9.24
C ASP A 72 3.50 -0.90 8.54
N ARG A 73 3.36 -0.89 7.21
CA ARG A 73 3.24 0.36 6.45
C ARG A 73 2.01 1.17 6.84
N TYR A 74 0.90 0.51 7.14
CA TYR A 74 -0.33 1.15 7.55
C TYR A 74 -0.16 1.81 8.92
N LEU A 75 0.32 1.04 9.89
CA LEU A 75 0.61 1.46 11.25
C LEU A 75 1.61 2.64 11.32
N LYS A 76 2.68 2.61 10.53
CA LYS A 76 3.64 3.73 10.43
C LYS A 76 3.06 5.04 9.91
N LYS A 77 1.91 5.00 9.24
CA LYS A 77 1.22 6.23 8.78
C LYS A 77 0.24 6.78 9.81
N LEU A 78 -0.02 6.04 10.88
CA LEU A 78 -0.98 6.42 11.89
C LEU A 78 -0.33 7.40 12.88
N PRO A 79 -0.98 8.53 13.20
CA PRO A 79 -0.50 9.45 14.22
C PRO A 79 -0.40 8.78 15.60
N GLU A 80 -1.26 7.80 15.91
CA GLU A 80 -1.25 7.05 17.18
C GLU A 80 0.04 6.27 17.42
N MET A 81 0.80 5.98 16.37
CA MET A 81 2.05 5.23 16.44
C MET A 81 3.30 6.10 16.27
N ALA A 82 3.15 7.37 15.85
CA ALA A 82 4.26 8.31 15.74
C ALA A 82 4.86 8.66 17.11
N SER A 83 4.10 8.50 18.20
CA SER A 83 4.50 8.81 19.57
C SER A 83 5.43 7.79 20.24
N HIS A 84 6.02 6.86 19.49
CA HIS A 84 6.96 5.83 20.01
C HIS A 84 8.36 5.94 19.39
N GLY A 85 8.69 7.09 18.80
CA GLY A 85 9.97 7.37 18.13
C GLY A 85 10.87 8.39 18.84
N GLU A 86 10.63 8.70 20.12
CA GLU A 86 11.50 9.57 20.92
C GLU A 86 12.10 8.77 22.09
N ILE A 87 13.20 8.08 21.83
CA ILE A 87 14.27 7.78 22.79
C ILE A 87 15.60 7.89 22.04
#